data_AF-A0ABD5SI60-F1
#
_entry.id   AF-A0ABD5SI60-F1
#
_cell.length_a   1.000
_cell.length_b   1.000
_cell.length_c   1.000
_cell.angle_alpha   90.00
_cell.angle_beta   90.00
_cell.angle_gamma   90.00
#
_symmetry.space_group_name_H-M   'P 1'
#
loop_
_entity.id
_entity.type
_entity.pdbx_description
1 polymer ?
#
loop_
_entity_poly.entity_id
_entity_poly.type
_entity_poly.pdbx_seq_one_letter_code
_entity_poly.pdbx_strand_id
1 'polypeptide(L)'
;RFLRKRASVGVEPGVIGGGEIEYIARCSDSDARDAIALLSHSVRNTANGSAERVTWAVINDSKPDADQAVVRSRLSNLSRDQRLVLEVTSN
;
A
#
# COMPACT_ATOMS: atom_id res chain seq x y z
N ARG A 1 -13.70 -0.11 6.99
CA ARG A 1 -14.62 0.99 6.58
C ARG A 1 -13.87 2.14 5.86
N PHE A 2 -12.78 2.64 6.42
CA PHE A 2 -11.99 3.72 5.81
C PHE A 2 -11.45 3.39 4.40
N LEU A 3 -10.91 2.17 4.21
CA LEU A 3 -10.35 1.74 2.92
C LEU A 3 -11.41 1.70 1.80
N ARG A 4 -12.63 1.24 2.09
CA ARG A 4 -13.77 1.30 1.14
C ARG A 4 -14.05 2.74 0.66
N LYS A 5 -13.98 3.72 1.55
CA LYS A 5 -14.14 5.14 1.20
C LYS A 5 -12.99 5.66 0.34
N ARG A 6 -11.76 5.19 0.57
CA ARG A 6 -10.62 5.54 -0.28
C ARG A 6 -10.77 4.96 -1.68
N ALA A 7 -11.18 3.69 -1.79
CA ALA A 7 -11.48 3.05 -3.06
C ALA A 7 -12.58 3.81 -3.82
N SER A 8 -13.68 4.19 -3.17
CA SER A 8 -14.79 4.87 -3.84
C SER A 8 -14.49 6.29 -4.34
N VAL A 9 -13.41 6.92 -3.88
CA VAL A 9 -13.02 8.29 -4.27
C VAL A 9 -11.85 8.30 -5.25
N GLY A 10 -10.96 7.31 -5.18
CA GLY A 10 -9.70 7.30 -5.94
C GLY A 10 -9.59 6.18 -6.97
N VAL A 11 -10.59 5.33 -7.10
CA VAL A 11 -10.57 4.17 -8.02
C VAL A 11 -11.88 4.13 -8.79
N GLU A 12 -11.78 3.92 -10.11
CA GLU A 12 -12.95 3.78 -10.99
C GLU A 12 -13.85 2.62 -10.51
N PRO A 13 -15.19 2.80 -10.46
CA PRO A 13 -16.09 1.73 -10.05
C PRO A 13 -15.88 0.44 -10.85
N GLY A 14 -15.84 -0.70 -10.16
CA GLY A 14 -15.66 -2.02 -10.77
C GLY A 14 -14.21 -2.47 -10.94
N VAL A 15 -13.22 -1.56 -10.86
CA VAL A 15 -11.79 -1.93 -10.91
C VAL A 15 -11.38 -2.77 -9.70
N ILE A 16 -11.99 -2.55 -8.55
CA ILE A 16 -11.74 -3.33 -7.33
C ILE A 16 -13.06 -3.74 -6.66
N GLY A 17 -13.14 -5.00 -6.24
CA GLY A 17 -14.31 -5.55 -5.55
C GLY A 17 -14.21 -5.47 -4.02
N GLY A 18 -15.33 -5.81 -3.37
CA GLY A 18 -15.40 -5.82 -1.91
C GLY A 18 -14.48 -6.85 -1.25
N GLY A 19 -14.32 -8.02 -1.87
CA GLY A 19 -13.45 -9.09 -1.37
C GLY A 19 -11.98 -8.70 -1.41
N GLU A 20 -11.55 -8.02 -2.47
CA GLU A 20 -10.20 -7.48 -2.62
C GLU A 20 -9.90 -6.40 -1.57
N ILE A 21 -10.86 -5.50 -1.33
CA ILE A 21 -10.73 -4.46 -0.30
C ILE A 21 -10.59 -5.08 1.09
N GLU A 22 -11.35 -6.14 1.39
CA GLU A 22 -11.22 -6.86 2.66
C GLU A 22 -9.94 -7.65 2.77
N TYR A 23 -9.44 -8.20 1.65
CA TYR A 23 -8.16 -8.86 1.59
C TYR A 23 -7.01 -7.90 1.88
N ILE A 24 -7.01 -6.71 1.27
CA ILE A 24 -6.03 -5.65 1.56
C ILE A 24 -6.09 -5.28 3.04
N ALA A 25 -7.28 -5.02 3.57
CA ALA A 25 -7.44 -4.66 4.98
C ALA A 25 -6.89 -5.73 5.94
N ARG A 26 -6.97 -7.01 5.57
CA ARG A 26 -6.44 -8.13 6.35
C ARG A 26 -4.91 -8.25 6.26
N CYS A 27 -4.32 -7.87 5.13
CA CYS A 27 -2.87 -7.93 4.92
C CYS A 27 -2.11 -6.83 5.67
N SER A 28 -2.76 -5.72 6.01
CA SER A 28 -2.10 -4.51 6.49
C SER A 28 -1.94 -4.40 8.01
N ASP A 29 -2.01 -5.51 8.75
CA ASP A 29 -1.86 -5.60 10.21
C ASP A 29 -2.52 -4.44 11.01
N SER A 30 -3.72 -4.02 10.57
CA SER A 30 -4.46 -2.87 11.12
C SER A 30 -3.80 -1.47 10.98
N ASP A 31 -2.69 -1.32 10.25
CA ASP A 31 -2.13 -0.02 9.87
C ASP A 31 -2.85 0.53 8.62
N ALA A 32 -3.50 1.68 8.78
CA ALA A 32 -4.20 2.36 7.70
C ALA A 32 -3.27 2.88 6.60
N ARG A 33 -2.00 3.22 6.93
CA ARG A 33 -1.01 3.66 5.94
C ARG A 33 -0.62 2.51 5.03
N ASP A 34 -0.40 1.34 5.60
CA ASP A 34 -0.03 0.13 4.86
C ASP A 34 -1.19 -0.31 3.96
N ALA A 35 -2.43 -0.23 4.46
CA ALA A 35 -3.62 -0.51 3.67
C ALA A 35 -3.82 0.45 2.48
N ILE A 36 -3.55 1.74 2.68
CA ILE A 36 -3.59 2.73 1.59
C ILE A 36 -2.46 2.47 0.59
N ALA A 37 -1.24 2.26 1.07
CA ALA A 37 -0.08 2.02 0.22
C ALA A 37 -0.31 0.78 -0.66
N LEU A 38 -0.78 -0.31 -0.06
CA LEU A 38 -1.09 -1.53 -0.79
C LEU A 38 -2.19 -1.32 -1.82
N LEU A 39 -3.29 -0.64 -1.48
CA LEU A 39 -4.33 -0.29 -2.44
C LEU A 39 -3.78 0.55 -3.61
N SER A 40 -3.02 1.60 -3.31
CA SER A 40 -2.44 2.49 -4.32
C SER A 40 -1.50 1.74 -5.28
N HIS A 41 -0.64 0.87 -4.75
CA HIS A 41 0.28 0.08 -5.56
C HIS A 41 -0.45 -0.98 -6.38
N SER A 42 -1.47 -1.66 -5.82
CA SER A 42 -2.27 -2.62 -6.57
C SER A 42 -3.00 -1.98 -7.74
N VAL A 43 -3.65 -0.83 -7.52
CA VAL A 43 -4.34 -0.11 -8.60
C VAL A 43 -3.34 0.37 -9.67
N ARG A 44 -2.18 0.86 -9.25
CA ARG A 44 -1.12 1.30 -10.19
C ARG A 44 -0.56 0.13 -10.99
N ASN A 45 -0.34 -1.03 -10.37
CA ASN A 45 0.18 -2.22 -11.03
C ASN A 45 -0.87 -2.82 -11.99
N THR A 46 -2.16 -2.75 -11.65
CA THR A 46 -3.25 -3.05 -12.58
C THR A 46 -3.23 -2.10 -13.79
N ALA A 47 -3.13 -0.78 -13.56
CA ALA A 47 -3.13 0.21 -14.65
C ALA A 47 -1.91 0.10 -15.59
N ASN A 48 -0.76 -0.31 -15.06
CA ASN A 48 0.46 -0.53 -15.86
C ASN A 48 0.55 -1.92 -16.48
N GLY A 49 -0.32 -2.84 -16.06
CA GLY A 49 -0.38 -4.21 -16.54
C GLY A 49 -1.46 -4.40 -17.60
N SER A 50 -1.66 -5.66 -17.99
CA SER A 50 -2.74 -6.09 -18.90
C SER A 50 -4.04 -6.43 -18.15
N ALA A 51 -4.06 -6.29 -16.82
CA ALA A 51 -5.23 -6.61 -16.02
C ALA A 51 -6.18 -5.41 -15.97
N GLU A 52 -7.46 -5.63 -16.29
CA GLU A 52 -8.50 -4.58 -16.19
C GLU A 52 -9.02 -4.39 -14.76
N ARG A 53 -8.69 -5.32 -13.85
CA ARG A 53 -9.19 -5.37 -12.48
C ARG A 53 -8.07 -5.71 -11.50
N VAL A 54 -8.19 -5.17 -10.29
CA VAL A 54 -7.37 -5.57 -9.15
C VAL A 54 -7.78 -6.98 -8.73
N THR A 55 -6.85 -7.92 -8.76
CA THR A 55 -7.03 -9.30 -8.32
C THR A 55 -6.16 -9.58 -7.10
N TRP A 56 -6.39 -10.69 -6.39
CA TRP A 56 -5.54 -11.09 -5.27
C TRP A 56 -4.08 -11.33 -5.67
N ALA A 57 -3.83 -11.78 -6.91
CA ALA A 57 -2.48 -11.93 -7.44
C ALA A 57 -1.79 -10.56 -7.51
N VAL A 58 -2.43 -9.56 -8.14
CA VAL A 58 -1.90 -8.19 -8.20
C VAL A 58 -1.68 -7.62 -6.81
N ILE A 59 -2.59 -7.87 -5.86
CA ILE A 59 -2.42 -7.41 -4.47
C ILE A 59 -1.18 -8.02 -3.83
N ASN A 60 -0.95 -9.32 -4.02
CA ASN A 60 0.23 -9.99 -3.48
C ASN A 60 1.53 -9.48 -4.11
N ASP A 61 1.53 -9.31 -5.43
CA ASP A 61 2.70 -8.81 -6.16
C ASP A 61 3.05 -7.37 -5.80
N SER A 62 2.06 -6.57 -5.37
CA SER A 62 2.26 -5.19 -4.92
C SER A 62 2.76 -5.05 -3.49
N LYS A 63 2.77 -6.12 -2.66
CA LYS A 63 3.18 -6.03 -1.25
C LYS A 63 4.61 -5.50 -1.06
N PRO A 64 5.64 -6.03 -1.75
CA PRO A 64 7.01 -5.58 -1.56
C PRO A 64 7.19 -4.09 -1.88
N ASP A 65 6.52 -3.59 -2.91
CA ASP A 65 6.58 -2.18 -3.31
C ASP A 65 5.89 -1.29 -2.27
N ALA A 66 4.72 -1.71 -1.77
CA ALA A 66 3.97 -1.00 -0.75
C ALA A 66 4.76 -0.89 0.56
N ASP A 67 5.39 -1.98 1.00
CA ASP A 67 6.21 -2.01 2.21
C ASP A 67 7.42 -1.07 2.08
N GLN A 68 8.11 -1.12 0.94
CA GLN A 68 9.22 -0.21 0.67
C GLN A 68 8.77 1.26 0.64
N ALA A 69 7.60 1.56 0.09
CA ALA A 69 7.07 2.92 0.04
C ALA A 69 6.77 3.46 1.45
N VAL A 70 6.18 2.63 2.32
CA VAL A 70 5.94 2.99 3.72
C VAL A 70 7.25 3.21 4.47
N VAL A 71 8.22 2.31 4.34
CA VAL A 71 9.54 2.46 4.96
C VAL A 71 10.23 3.74 4.48
N ARG A 72 10.26 3.99 3.17
CA ARG A 72 10.85 5.22 2.61
C ARG A 72 10.16 6.48 3.14
N SER A 73 8.83 6.47 3.21
CA SER A 73 8.06 7.60 3.76
C SER A 73 8.34 7.83 5.24
N ARG A 74 8.46 6.76 6.04
CA ARG A 74 8.84 6.85 7.46
C ARG A 74 10.26 7.41 7.61
N LEU A 75 11.22 6.91 6.83
CA LEU A 75 12.61 7.39 6.83
C LEU A 75 12.77 8.83 6.34
N SER A 76 11.96 9.27 5.36
CA SER A 76 12.00 10.66 4.86
C SER A 76 11.45 11.67 5.87
N ASN A 77 10.62 11.21 6.81
CA ASN A 77 10.06 12.04 7.87
C ASN A 77 10.96 12.15 9.10
N LEU A 78 12.09 11.42 9.14
CA LEU A 78 13.06 11.52 10.23
C LEU A 78 13.87 12.81 10.11
N SER A 79 14.16 13.44 11.25
CA SER A 79 15.17 14.50 11.32
C SER A 79 16.57 13.93 11.06
N ARG A 80 17.53 14.82 10.74
CA ARG A 80 18.92 14.43 10.52
C ARG A 80 19.50 13.63 11.70
N ASP A 81 19.22 14.06 12.92
CA ASP A 81 19.73 13.42 14.13
C ASP A 81 19.10 12.04 14.36
N GLN A 82 17.80 11.89 14.11
CA GLN A 82 17.11 10.60 14.19
C GLN A 82 17.65 9.61 13.15
N ARG A 83 18.00 10.10 11.96
CA ARG A 83 18.58 9.29 10.89
C ARG A 83 19.99 8.81 11.25
N LEU A 84 20.80 9.68 11.85
CA LEU A 84 22.12 9.32 12.39
C LEU A 84 22.02 8.24 13.48
N VAL A 85 21.09 8.37 14.43
CA VAL A 85 20.87 7.37 15.47
C VAL A 85 20.46 6.02 14.88
N LEU A 86 19.57 6.02 13.88
CA LEU A 86 19.15 4.80 13.19
C LEU A 86 20.33 4.11 12.47
N GLU A 87 21.17 4.88 11.79
CA GLU A 87 22.34 4.38 11.06
C GLU A 87 23.38 3.73 11.99
N VAL A 88 23.57 4.30 13.18
CA VAL A 88 24.51 3.77 14.19
C VAL A 88 23.97 2.50 14.88
N THR A 89 22.65 2.38 15.04
CA THR A 89 22.03 1.23 15.73
C THR A 89 21.69 0.06 14.79
N SER A 90 21.70 0.29 13.48
CA SER A 90 21.39 -0.72 12.45
C SER A 90 22.64 -1.39 11.85
N ASN A 91 23.84 -0.99 12.29
CA ASN A 91 25.13 -1.68 12.04
C ASN A 91 25.50 -2.56 13.24
#